data_AF-A0A6S6SK60-F1
#
_entry.id   AF-A0A6S6SK60-F1
#
_cell.length_a   1.000
_cell.length_b   1.000
_cell.length_c   1.000
_cell.angle_alpha   90.00
_cell.angle_beta   90.00
_cell.angle_gamma   90.00
#
_symmetry.space_group_name_H-M   'P 1'
#
loop_
_entity.id
_entity.type
_entity.pdbx_description
1 polymer ?
#
loop_
_entity_poly.entity_id
_entity_poly.type
_entity_poly.pdbx_seq_one_letter_code
_entity_poly.pdbx_strand_id
1 'polypeptide(L)'
;MLALSPGGMVILCSLVFYFEPKVHAVTEDKVPITTEPGTDFWQRSYYGFRNDNAPALLLKSDDNFTFTTRVDFNYSCRFDQCGVIIYLDSENWFKASIEFGICSNHENPVNGSLLLLGSLSRHTFHQRLQLSLLFLT
;
A
#
# COMPACT_ATOMS: atom_id res chain seq x y z
N MET A 1 -2.09 9.48 10.67
CA MET A 1 -0.87 9.95 11.36
C MET A 1 0.31 9.04 11.02
N LEU A 2 1.38 9.62 10.49
CA LEU A 2 2.65 8.96 10.19
C LEU A 2 3.71 9.47 11.13
N ALA A 3 4.45 8.56 11.77
CA ALA A 3 5.56 8.90 12.64
C ALA A 3 6.81 8.11 12.24
N LEU A 4 7.89 8.84 11.93
CA LEU A 4 9.24 8.30 11.89
C LEU A 4 9.87 8.49 13.29
N SER A 5 10.55 7.46 13.78
CA SER A 5 11.21 7.51 15.09
C SER A 5 12.74 7.61 14.94
N PRO A 6 13.45 8.43 15.75
CA PRO A 6 12.98 9.46 16.68
C PRO A 6 13.44 10.87 16.25
N GLY A 7 12.52 11.71 15.79
CA GLY A 7 12.75 13.17 15.64
C GLY A 7 12.15 13.83 14.40
N GLY A 8 11.79 13.05 13.37
CA GLY A 8 11.24 13.58 12.12
C GLY A 8 9.72 13.44 12.02
N MET A 9 8.99 14.55 12.12
CA MET A 9 7.61 14.60 11.62
C MET A 9 7.67 14.65 10.09
N VAL A 10 7.13 13.63 9.41
CA VAL A 10 7.01 13.67 7.95
C VAL A 10 5.93 14.67 7.59
N ILE A 11 6.33 15.78 6.99
CA ILE A 11 5.41 16.73 6.40
C ILE A 11 4.72 16.01 5.23
N LEU A 12 3.40 15.84 5.30
CA LEU A 12 2.63 15.11 4.29
C LEU A 12 2.74 15.74 2.88
N CYS A 13 3.12 17.02 2.80
CA CYS A 13 3.45 17.72 1.55
C CYS A 13 4.66 17.15 0.79
N SER A 14 5.50 16.31 1.41
CA SER A 14 6.62 15.62 0.75
C SER A 14 6.24 14.26 0.16
N LEU A 15 4.97 13.86 0.29
CA LEU A 15 4.45 12.62 -0.29
C LEU A 15 3.96 12.86 -1.73
N VAL A 16 4.15 11.87 -2.60
CA VAL A 16 3.78 11.93 -4.02
C VAL A 16 2.88 10.76 -4.39
N PHE A 17 1.76 11.02 -5.04
CA PHE A 17 0.93 9.95 -5.57
C PHE A 17 1.57 9.30 -6.81
N TYR A 18 1.72 7.98 -6.73
CA TYR A 18 1.87 7.05 -7.84
C TYR A 18 0.49 6.41 -8.07
N PHE A 19 0.08 6.23 -9.33
CA PHE A 19 -1.30 5.86 -9.68
C PHE A 19 -2.36 6.71 -8.94
N GLU A 20 -2.29 8.03 -9.13
CA GLU A 20 -3.14 8.98 -8.40
C GLU A 20 -4.65 8.67 -8.53
N PRO A 21 -5.37 8.46 -7.41
CA PRO A 21 -6.78 8.10 -7.42
C PRO A 21 -7.65 9.34 -7.66
N LYS A 22 -8.78 9.17 -8.35
CA LYS A 22 -9.72 10.27 -8.67
C LYS A 22 -10.27 10.99 -7.45
N VAL A 23 -10.35 10.30 -6.31
CA VAL A 23 -10.90 10.85 -5.06
C VAL A 23 -9.93 10.58 -3.92
N HIS A 24 -9.25 11.63 -3.50
CA HIS A 24 -8.40 11.65 -2.32
C HIS A 24 -8.41 13.04 -1.67
N ALA A 25 -7.85 13.14 -0.47
CA ALA A 25 -7.41 14.42 0.08
C ALA A 25 -6.13 14.21 0.89
N VAL A 26 -5.31 15.26 1.00
CA VAL A 26 -4.19 15.32 1.94
C VAL A 26 -4.53 16.38 2.98
N THR A 27 -4.64 15.96 4.25
CA THR A 27 -4.88 16.83 5.41
C THR A 27 -3.80 16.58 6.45
N GLU A 28 -3.60 17.48 7.41
CA GLU A 28 -2.53 17.40 8.41
C GLU A 28 -2.49 16.07 9.19
N ASP A 29 -3.66 15.50 9.52
CA ASP A 29 -3.78 14.27 10.32
C ASP A 29 -3.88 12.97 9.50
N LYS A 30 -4.47 13.06 8.30
CA LYS A 30 -4.95 11.91 7.53
C LYS A 30 -4.92 12.13 6.02
N VAL A 31 -4.86 11.02 5.29
CA VAL A 31 -5.00 10.96 3.84
C VAL A 31 -6.14 9.98 3.51
N PRO A 32 -7.40 10.45 3.39
CA PRO A 32 -8.46 9.64 2.82
C PRO A 32 -8.21 9.39 1.32
N ILE A 33 -8.39 8.14 0.91
CA ILE A 33 -8.29 7.66 -0.48
C ILE A 33 -9.57 6.86 -0.76
N THR A 34 -10.12 6.95 -1.97
CA THR A 34 -11.17 6.06 -2.46
C THR A 34 -10.72 5.42 -3.76
N THR A 35 -10.82 4.10 -3.83
CA THR A 35 -10.32 3.30 -4.95
C THR A 35 -11.25 3.20 -6.14
N GLU A 36 -10.64 3.05 -7.30
CA GLU A 36 -11.27 2.54 -8.51
C GLU A 36 -11.23 0.99 -8.54
N PRO A 37 -12.33 0.33 -8.97
CA PRO A 37 -12.36 -1.13 -9.13
C PRO A 37 -11.31 -1.63 -10.14
N GLY A 38 -10.74 -2.81 -9.87
CA GLY A 38 -9.78 -3.46 -10.76
C GLY A 38 -8.34 -2.94 -10.61
N THR A 39 -8.04 -2.28 -9.50
CA THR A 39 -6.69 -1.94 -9.06
C THR A 39 -6.10 -3.09 -8.24
N ASP A 40 -4.80 -3.38 -8.39
CA ASP A 40 -4.02 -4.28 -7.51
C ASP A 40 -2.50 -4.11 -7.73
N PHE A 41 -1.70 -4.66 -6.83
CA PHE A 41 -0.28 -4.99 -7.03
C PHE A 41 -0.11 -6.51 -6.98
N TRP A 42 0.05 -7.15 -8.14
CA TRP A 42 0.25 -8.60 -8.28
C TRP A 42 1.23 -8.93 -9.39
N GLN A 43 2.22 -9.77 -9.10
CA GLN A 43 3.28 -10.12 -10.07
C GLN A 43 3.28 -11.60 -10.44
N ARG A 44 2.34 -12.03 -11.29
CA ARG A 44 2.30 -13.31 -12.02
C ARG A 44 2.25 -14.61 -11.20
N SER A 45 2.60 -14.57 -9.91
CA SER A 45 2.56 -15.72 -9.00
C SER A 45 1.23 -16.43 -9.08
N TYR A 46 1.26 -17.74 -9.31
CA TYR A 46 0.11 -18.65 -9.47
C TYR A 46 -0.84 -18.35 -10.65
N TYR A 47 -1.37 -17.12 -10.77
CA TYR A 47 -2.40 -16.75 -11.75
C TYR A 47 -1.86 -16.24 -13.11
N GLY A 48 -0.56 -15.97 -13.25
CA GLY A 48 0.07 -15.56 -14.51
C GLY A 48 -0.15 -14.10 -14.95
N PHE A 49 -1.20 -13.42 -14.48
CA PHE A 49 -1.45 -11.99 -14.76
C PHE A 49 -0.54 -11.05 -13.93
N ARG A 50 -0.39 -9.80 -14.40
CA ARG A 50 0.30 -8.73 -13.67
C ARG A 50 -0.66 -7.55 -13.51
N ASN A 51 -0.80 -7.07 -12.27
CA ASN A 51 -1.42 -5.79 -11.93
C ASN A 51 -0.38 -4.94 -11.21
N ASP A 52 -0.32 -3.67 -11.57
CA ASP A 52 0.64 -2.67 -11.12
C ASP A 52 0.00 -1.32 -11.42
N ASN A 53 -1.08 -1.03 -10.69
CA ASN A 53 -1.99 0.09 -10.98
C ASN A 53 -2.75 0.62 -9.74
N ALA A 54 -2.49 0.13 -8.53
CA ALA A 54 -3.28 0.54 -7.36
C ALA A 54 -2.79 1.85 -6.72
N PRO A 55 -3.70 2.67 -6.15
CA PRO A 55 -3.37 4.01 -5.67
C PRO A 55 -2.34 4.04 -4.57
N ALA A 56 -1.37 4.97 -4.68
CA ALA A 56 -0.14 4.83 -3.93
C ALA A 56 0.52 6.15 -3.51
N LEU A 57 0.75 6.40 -2.21
CA LEU A 57 1.30 7.66 -1.71
C LEU A 57 2.74 7.49 -1.17
N LEU A 58 3.73 7.80 -2.01
CA LEU A 58 5.14 7.46 -1.77
C LEU A 58 5.91 8.56 -1.03
N LEU A 59 6.85 8.19 -0.16
CA LEU A 59 7.91 9.06 0.37
C LEU A 59 9.27 8.63 -0.18
N LYS A 60 9.87 9.44 -1.04
CA LYS A 60 11.23 9.16 -1.51
C LYS A 60 12.24 9.38 -0.38
N SER A 61 13.06 8.37 -0.11
CA SER A 61 14.20 8.41 0.82
C SER A 61 15.38 7.73 0.14
N ASP A 62 16.60 8.25 0.31
CA ASP A 62 17.84 7.49 0.02
C ASP A 62 18.47 6.93 1.31
N ASP A 63 17.89 7.23 2.48
CA ASP A 63 18.36 6.84 3.82
C ASP A 63 17.59 5.64 4.42
N ASN A 64 18.21 4.97 5.38
CA ASN A 64 17.54 4.00 6.27
C ASN A 64 16.47 4.69 7.12
N PHE A 65 15.27 4.12 7.17
CA PHE A 65 14.13 4.68 7.90
C PHE A 65 13.49 3.63 8.82
N THR A 66 12.60 4.10 9.70
CA THR A 66 11.61 3.27 10.38
C THR A 66 10.35 4.09 10.52
N PHE A 67 9.24 3.57 9.98
CA PHE A 67 7.96 4.27 9.97
C PHE A 67 6.90 3.44 10.68
N THR A 68 5.94 4.14 11.28
CA THR A 68 4.67 3.54 11.74
C THR A 68 3.51 4.30 11.12
N THR A 69 2.42 3.58 10.89
CA THR A 69 1.18 4.13 10.37
C THR A 69 -0.01 3.51 11.09
N ARG A 70 -1.08 4.29 11.22
CA ARG A 70 -2.40 3.77 11.54
C ARG A 70 -3.23 3.78 10.27
N VAL A 71 -3.83 2.63 9.98
CA VAL A 71 -4.73 2.37 8.86
C VAL A 71 -6.15 2.31 9.42
N ASP A 72 -7.11 2.85 8.69
CA ASP A 72 -8.53 2.78 9.03
C ASP A 72 -9.28 2.65 7.71
N PHE A 73 -10.05 1.57 7.54
CA PHE A 73 -10.63 1.22 6.25
C PHE A 73 -11.90 0.38 6.39
N ASN A 74 -12.82 0.57 5.45
CA ASN A 74 -14.15 -0.01 5.44
C ASN A 74 -14.26 -1.07 4.32
N TYR A 75 -13.90 -2.31 4.63
CA TYR A 75 -13.99 -3.43 3.70
C TYR A 75 -15.44 -3.67 3.25
N SER A 76 -15.64 -3.81 1.95
CA SER A 76 -16.95 -3.97 1.32
C SER A 76 -17.01 -5.19 0.41
N CYS A 77 -15.91 -5.49 -0.29
CA CYS A 77 -15.83 -6.52 -1.31
C CYS A 77 -14.64 -7.47 -1.05
N ARG A 78 -14.69 -8.61 -1.73
CA ARG A 78 -13.60 -9.59 -1.69
C ARG A 78 -12.36 -9.03 -2.41
N PHE A 79 -11.20 -9.23 -1.79
CA PHE A 79 -9.88 -8.70 -2.17
C PHE A 79 -9.68 -7.20 -1.94
N ASP A 80 -10.55 -6.54 -1.16
CA ASP A 80 -10.28 -5.21 -0.62
C ASP A 80 -9.02 -5.28 0.28
N GLN A 81 -7.98 -4.49 0.00
CA GLN A 81 -6.64 -4.64 0.58
C GLN A 81 -6.06 -3.40 1.25
N CYS A 82 -5.36 -3.60 2.37
CA CYS A 82 -4.90 -2.52 3.23
C CYS A 82 -3.55 -2.84 3.96
N GLY A 83 -2.32 -2.69 3.45
CA GLY A 83 -1.82 -2.23 2.14
C GLY A 83 -0.44 -1.52 2.10
N VAL A 84 0.37 -1.39 3.19
CA VAL A 84 1.66 -0.63 3.11
C VAL A 84 2.59 -1.25 2.08
N ILE A 85 3.42 -0.45 1.40
CA ILE A 85 4.33 -0.96 0.36
C ILE A 85 5.71 -0.30 0.43
N ILE A 86 6.73 -1.02 -0.01
CA ILE A 86 8.03 -0.48 -0.41
C ILE A 86 8.10 -0.67 -1.92
N TYR A 87 8.30 0.41 -2.68
CA TYR A 87 8.20 0.39 -4.14
C TYR A 87 9.52 0.92 -4.73
N LEU A 88 10.15 0.12 -5.59
CA LEU A 88 11.32 0.54 -6.37
C LEU A 88 10.89 0.89 -7.80
N ASP A 89 10.24 -0.09 -8.42
CA ASP A 89 9.69 -0.06 -9.77
C ASP A 89 8.67 -1.20 -9.91
N SER A 90 8.06 -1.32 -11.08
CA SER A 90 6.96 -2.26 -11.31
C SER A 90 7.30 -3.75 -11.19
N GLU A 91 8.58 -4.12 -11.29
CA GLU A 91 9.07 -5.49 -11.11
C GLU A 91 9.61 -5.71 -9.69
N ASN A 92 9.68 -4.65 -8.87
CA ASN A 92 10.42 -4.61 -7.62
C ASN A 92 9.64 -3.84 -6.54
N TRP A 93 8.82 -4.55 -5.78
CA TRP A 93 8.04 -3.99 -4.70
C TRP A 93 7.68 -5.06 -3.65
N PHE A 94 7.36 -4.62 -2.44
CA PHE A 94 6.90 -5.47 -1.35
C PHE A 94 5.72 -4.81 -0.64
N LYS A 95 4.56 -5.47 -0.59
CA LYS A 95 3.35 -5.03 0.14
C LYS A 95 3.09 -5.90 1.36
N ALA A 96 2.65 -5.27 2.45
CA ALA A 96 2.15 -5.91 3.65
C ALA A 96 0.75 -5.36 3.98
N SER A 97 -0.26 -6.22 3.94
CA SER A 97 -1.65 -5.79 3.89
C SER A 97 -2.61 -6.68 4.67
N ILE A 98 -3.66 -6.08 5.24
CA ILE A 98 -4.88 -6.81 5.58
C ILE A 98 -5.70 -6.95 4.30
N GLU A 99 -6.06 -8.19 3.93
CA GLU A 99 -6.93 -8.50 2.80
C GLU A 99 -8.28 -9.03 3.31
N PHE A 100 -9.38 -8.57 2.68
CA PHE A 100 -10.72 -9.07 2.95
C PHE A 100 -11.06 -10.30 2.08
N GLY A 101 -11.13 -11.48 2.71
CA GLY A 101 -11.26 -12.74 1.98
C GLY A 101 -12.68 -13.10 1.50
N ILE A 102 -13.69 -13.03 2.37
CA ILE A 102 -15.02 -13.60 2.12
C ILE A 102 -16.13 -12.73 2.73
N CYS A 103 -17.05 -12.25 1.90
CA CYS A 103 -18.38 -11.78 2.35
C CYS A 103 -19.22 -12.99 2.78
N SER A 104 -19.04 -13.48 4.01
CA SER A 104 -20.02 -14.40 4.61
C SER A 104 -21.25 -13.59 5.02
N ASN A 105 -22.43 -13.99 4.56
CA ASN A 105 -23.71 -13.38 4.93
C ASN A 105 -23.80 -13.18 6.46
N HIS A 106 -24.35 -12.03 6.87
CA HIS A 106 -24.68 -11.63 8.25
C HIS A 106 -24.54 -12.75 9.31
N GLU A 107 -23.55 -12.64 10.21
CA GLU A 107 -23.63 -12.92 11.67
C GLU A 107 -22.28 -13.11 12.37
N ASN A 108 -21.14 -13.24 11.66
CA ASN A 108 -19.81 -13.33 12.28
C ASN A 108 -18.90 -12.16 11.91
N PRO A 109 -18.08 -11.64 12.86
CA PRO A 109 -17.04 -10.66 12.55
C PRO A 109 -15.98 -11.32 11.65
N VAL A 110 -15.84 -10.82 10.43
CA VAL A 110 -14.90 -11.35 9.43
C VAL A 110 -13.49 -10.88 9.78
N ASN A 111 -12.60 -11.82 10.10
CA ASN A 111 -11.19 -11.52 10.30
C ASN A 111 -10.51 -11.34 8.94
N GLY A 112 -10.01 -10.13 8.67
CA GLY A 112 -9.09 -9.90 7.54
C GLY A 112 -7.78 -10.67 7.73
N SER A 113 -7.17 -11.14 6.64
CA SER A 113 -5.92 -11.91 6.68
C SER A 113 -4.71 -11.01 6.42
N LEU A 114 -3.57 -11.28 7.06
CA LEU A 114 -2.32 -10.60 6.72
C LEU A 114 -1.72 -11.24 5.45
N LEU A 115 -1.83 -10.54 4.32
CA LEU A 115 -1.14 -10.84 3.07
C LEU A 115 0.21 -10.12 3.04
N LEU A 116 1.29 -10.90 2.92
CA LEU A 116 2.63 -10.41 2.59
C LEU A 116 2.96 -10.87 1.17
N LEU A 117 3.21 -9.93 0.25
CA LEU A 117 3.51 -10.23 -1.14
C LEU A 117 4.61 -9.31 -1.65
N GLY A 118 5.52 -9.82 -2.46
CA GLY A 118 6.50 -8.98 -3.12
C GLY A 118 7.06 -9.60 -4.39
N SER A 119 7.54 -8.75 -5.28
CA SER A 119 8.38 -9.10 -6.41
C SER A 119 9.76 -8.52 -6.19
N LEU A 120 10.80 -9.32 -6.45
CA LEU A 120 12.19 -8.91 -6.42
C LEU A 120 12.92 -9.59 -7.59
N SER A 121 13.36 -8.80 -8.56
CA SER A 121 14.21 -9.28 -9.65
C SER A 121 15.61 -9.66 -9.14
N ARG A 122 16.33 -10.52 -9.87
CA ARG A 122 17.71 -10.90 -9.52
C ARG A 122 18.72 -9.74 -9.62
N HIS A 123 18.36 -8.61 -10.25
CA HIS A 123 19.25 -7.46 -10.46
C HIS A 123 19.04 -6.33 -9.44
N THR A 124 18.13 -6.50 -8.50
CA THR A 124 17.60 -5.40 -7.66
C THR A 124 18.48 -5.05 -6.46
N PHE A 125 19.43 -5.91 -6.08
CA PHE A 125 20.26 -5.76 -4.87
C PHE A 125 21.22 -4.55 -4.84
N HIS A 126 21.24 -3.72 -5.87
CA HIS A 126 22.03 -2.49 -5.94
C HIS A 126 21.19 -1.22 -6.24
N GLN A 127 19.85 -1.28 -6.15
CA GLN A 127 18.98 -0.14 -6.49
C GLN A 127 18.20 0.42 -5.28
N ARG A 128 17.86 1.71 -5.37
CA ARG A 128 17.55 2.61 -4.24
C ARG A 128 16.11 2.50 -3.76
N LEU A 129 15.90 2.01 -2.53
CA LEU A 129 14.59 1.84 -1.89
C LEU A 129 13.77 3.14 -1.86
N GLN A 130 12.56 3.16 -2.45
CA GLN A 130 11.58 4.19 -2.12
C GLN A 130 10.55 3.61 -1.15
N LEU A 131 10.27 4.36 -0.08
CA LEU A 131 9.30 3.98 0.93
C LEU A 131 7.93 4.50 0.53
N SER A 132 6.85 3.82 0.89
CA SER A 132 5.53 4.31 0.51
C SER A 132 4.45 3.96 1.52
N LEU A 133 3.51 4.89 1.67
CA LEU A 133 2.24 4.59 2.27
C LEU A 133 1.23 4.29 1.18
N LEU A 134 0.81 3.05 1.10
CA LEU A 134 -0.31 2.65 0.26
C LEU A 134 -1.44 2.22 1.12
N PHE A 135 -2.65 2.40 0.61
CA PHE A 135 -3.75 1.45 0.76
C PHE A 135 -4.68 1.54 -0.46
N LEU A 136 -5.30 0.39 -0.75
CA LEU A 136 -6.62 0.17 -1.34
C LEU A 136 -6.68 -0.52 -2.71
N THR A 137 -7.74 -1.32 -2.84
CA THR A 137 -8.31 -1.94 -4.05
C THR A 137 -9.83 -1.69 -4.10
#